data_AF-A0A2W1JC59-F1
#
_entry.id   AF-A0A2W1JC59-F1
#
_cell.length_a   1.000
_cell.length_b   1.000
_cell.length_c   1.000
_cell.angle_alpha   90.00
_cell.angle_beta   90.00
_cell.angle_gamma   90.00
#
_symmetry.space_group_name_H-M   'P 1'
#
loop_
_entity.id
_entity.type
_entity.pdbx_description
1 polymer ?
#
loop_
_entity_poly.entity_id
_entity_poly.type
_entity_poly.pdbx_seq_one_letter_code
_entity_poly.pdbx_strand_id
1 'polypeptide(L)'
;MHKLSQVSAHPARLRAVLAVLAALTIGSLFTSEATALPTTIPASQEIQTLDPSQPRAWSNSSCATSLPQTVHSILNRSYVAQRGWGVLVTSLDQGTVLYSHNADRHFIPASNTKILTTAAALQSLGPSFPMGSKPLSEWVNTINTYSNNRSADFLLRKIGGQQTVRNRLLGDLGVDPSQYRQKDGSGLSRYNLASPATLVTTLRGMSRTPNWSTFYHSLPSAGESGTLRNRLKPLRGQVRAKTGTLRGVRALSGYLQHPDYGPLAFSILANQSSRSGSVLVRTIDEIVVNMARSRPCGYGSTSL
;
A
#
# COMPACT_ATOMS: atom_id res chain seq x y z
N MET A 1 61.36 -27.91 -13.97
CA MET A 1 61.96 -28.93 -13.06
C MET A 1 62.28 -28.27 -11.73
N HIS A 2 61.79 -28.91 -10.66
CA HIS A 2 61.90 -28.68 -9.22
C HIS A 2 62.66 -27.48 -8.63
N LYS A 3 61.97 -26.78 -7.71
CA LYS A 3 62.55 -26.33 -6.43
C LYS A 3 61.66 -26.83 -5.28
N LEU A 4 62.17 -27.79 -4.52
CA LEU A 4 61.71 -28.21 -3.19
C LEU A 4 62.76 -27.71 -2.18
N SER A 5 62.33 -27.15 -1.05
CA SER A 5 62.86 -27.42 0.31
C SER A 5 62.16 -26.48 1.33
N GLN A 6 61.32 -27.04 2.22
CA GLN A 6 61.52 -27.21 3.69
C GLN A 6 61.08 -25.98 4.50
N VAL A 7 59.92 -26.00 5.19
CA VAL A 7 59.64 -26.54 6.54
C VAL A 7 60.29 -25.75 7.67
N SER A 8 59.47 -25.19 8.57
CA SER A 8 59.71 -25.23 10.02
C SER A 8 58.43 -24.93 10.79
N ALA A 9 58.19 -25.73 11.83
CA ALA A 9 57.05 -25.68 12.74
C ALA A 9 57.56 -25.64 14.20
N HIS A 10 56.63 -25.34 15.12
CA HIS A 10 56.66 -25.48 16.59
C HIS A 10 57.37 -24.39 17.43
N PRO A 11 57.05 -24.23 18.75
CA PRO A 11 56.22 -25.10 19.62
C PRO A 11 55.17 -24.39 20.52
N ALA A 12 54.30 -25.23 21.11
CA ALA A 12 53.44 -24.97 22.26
C ALA A 12 54.22 -24.85 23.59
N ARG A 13 53.62 -24.18 24.60
CA ARG A 13 53.93 -24.43 26.02
C ARG A 13 52.69 -24.40 26.92
N LEU A 14 52.59 -25.50 27.66
CA LEU A 14 51.69 -25.87 28.74
C LEU A 14 52.23 -25.32 30.08
N ARG A 15 51.37 -24.83 30.99
CA ARG A 15 51.61 -24.87 32.45
C ARG A 15 50.28 -25.00 33.22
N ALA A 16 50.31 -25.88 34.21
CA ALA A 16 49.23 -26.26 35.10
C ALA A 16 49.58 -25.94 36.57
N VAL A 17 48.62 -26.23 37.47
CA VAL A 17 48.77 -26.50 38.94
C VAL A 17 48.74 -25.22 39.82
N LEU A 18 48.02 -25.06 40.96
CA LEU A 18 47.55 -25.93 42.06
C LEU A 18 46.36 -25.28 42.82
N ALA A 19 45.58 -26.09 43.57
CA ALA A 19 44.51 -25.69 44.50
C ALA A 19 45.00 -25.45 45.95
N VAL A 20 44.31 -24.62 46.76
CA VAL A 20 44.28 -24.70 48.24
C VAL A 20 42.92 -24.20 48.78
N LEU A 21 42.29 -25.02 49.62
CA LEU A 21 41.13 -24.75 50.49
C LEU A 21 41.59 -24.14 51.83
N ALA A 22 40.84 -23.18 52.39
CA ALA A 22 40.70 -22.98 53.84
C ALA A 22 39.44 -22.15 54.17
N ALA A 23 38.60 -22.69 55.04
CA ALA A 23 37.40 -22.08 55.58
C ALA A 23 37.72 -21.15 56.77
N LEU A 24 36.89 -20.12 56.99
CA LEU A 24 36.69 -19.50 58.31
C LEU A 24 35.34 -18.78 58.35
N THR A 25 34.52 -19.22 59.30
CA THR A 25 33.19 -18.74 59.67
C THR A 25 33.27 -17.52 60.59
N ILE A 26 32.49 -16.47 60.31
CA ILE A 26 31.99 -15.55 61.34
C ILE A 26 30.52 -15.26 61.01
N GLY A 27 29.64 -15.70 61.90
CA GLY A 27 28.21 -15.41 61.84
C GLY A 27 27.90 -13.98 62.28
N SER A 28 26.85 -13.41 61.71
CA SER A 28 26.08 -12.33 62.33
C SER A 28 24.64 -12.43 61.81
N LEU A 29 23.73 -12.51 62.78
CA LEU A 29 22.30 -12.68 62.61
C LEU A 29 21.69 -11.44 61.96
N PHE A 30 21.05 -11.61 60.81
CA PHE A 30 20.03 -10.69 60.31
C PHE A 30 18.72 -11.46 60.22
N THR A 31 17.83 -11.22 61.17
CA THR A 31 16.43 -11.64 61.08
C THR A 31 15.72 -10.73 60.08
N SER A 32 15.48 -11.23 58.88
CA SER A 32 14.59 -10.60 57.90
C SER A 32 13.20 -11.24 58.04
N GLU A 33 12.22 -10.46 58.48
CA GLU A 33 10.82 -10.82 58.42
C GLU A 33 10.40 -10.98 56.96
N ALA A 34 10.15 -12.20 56.52
CA ALA A 34 9.60 -12.49 55.21
C ALA A 34 8.11 -12.11 55.20
N THR A 35 7.79 -10.91 54.72
CA THR A 35 6.44 -10.56 54.29
C THR A 35 6.11 -11.35 53.02
N ALA A 36 5.17 -12.30 53.12
CA ALA A 36 4.68 -13.05 51.98
C ALA A 36 4.00 -12.11 50.97
N LEU A 37 4.57 -12.04 49.75
CA LEU A 37 3.94 -11.34 48.63
C LEU A 37 2.68 -12.10 48.17
N PRO A 38 1.58 -11.41 47.84
CA PRO A 38 0.37 -12.06 47.34
C PRO A 38 0.64 -12.74 45.98
N THR A 39 0.40 -14.05 45.93
CA THR A 39 0.72 -14.94 44.79
C THR A 39 -0.37 -14.97 43.72
N THR A 40 -0.99 -13.83 43.42
CA THR A 40 -1.97 -13.74 42.33
C THR A 40 -1.42 -12.88 41.19
N ILE A 41 -0.72 -13.53 40.27
CA ILE A 41 -0.45 -12.99 38.94
C ILE A 41 -1.80 -12.95 38.20
N PRO A 42 -2.30 -11.79 37.74
CA PRO A 42 -3.46 -11.77 36.86
C PRO A 42 -3.07 -12.45 35.55
N ALA A 43 -3.93 -13.34 35.07
CA ALA A 43 -3.74 -14.11 33.85
C ALA A 43 -3.23 -13.23 32.71
N SER A 44 -2.06 -13.60 32.16
CA SER A 44 -1.45 -13.00 30.99
C SER A 44 -2.50 -12.88 29.89
N GLN A 45 -2.85 -11.65 29.48
CA GLN A 45 -3.63 -11.47 28.27
C GLN A 45 -2.81 -12.03 27.11
N GLU A 46 -3.35 -13.07 26.45
CA GLU A 46 -2.82 -13.59 25.20
C GLU A 46 -2.64 -12.42 24.22
N ILE A 47 -1.40 -12.16 23.83
CA ILE A 47 -1.11 -11.30 22.68
C ILE A 47 -1.67 -12.05 21.47
N GLN A 48 -2.88 -11.67 21.05
CA GLN A 48 -3.48 -12.17 19.82
C GLN A 48 -2.54 -11.88 18.67
N THR A 49 -1.96 -12.92 18.09
CA THR A 49 -1.26 -12.85 16.81
C THR A 49 -2.28 -12.43 15.75
N LEU A 50 -2.15 -11.20 15.26
CA LEU A 50 -3.12 -10.58 14.36
C LEU A 50 -3.11 -11.27 12.99
N ASP A 51 -4.24 -11.87 12.61
CA ASP A 51 -4.52 -12.37 11.26
C ASP A 51 -4.94 -11.20 10.35
N PRO A 52 -4.17 -10.85 9.30
CA PRO A 52 -4.48 -9.74 8.40
C PRO A 52 -5.69 -10.00 7.48
N SER A 53 -6.26 -11.21 7.46
CA SER A 53 -7.37 -11.58 6.58
C SER A 53 -8.77 -11.33 7.16
N GLN A 54 -8.88 -11.02 8.45
CA GLN A 54 -10.18 -10.75 9.07
C GLN A 54 -10.53 -9.25 9.12
N PRO A 55 -11.72 -8.84 8.64
CA PRO A 55 -12.19 -7.48 8.85
C PRO A 55 -12.34 -7.25 10.35
N ARG A 56 -11.71 -6.18 10.88
CA ARG A 56 -11.93 -5.74 12.26
C ARG A 56 -13.43 -5.65 12.50
N ALA A 57 -13.94 -6.41 13.46
CA ALA A 57 -15.26 -6.18 14.00
C ALA A 57 -15.22 -4.81 14.67
N TRP A 58 -15.70 -3.79 13.95
CA TRP A 58 -15.89 -2.46 14.54
C TRP A 58 -17.00 -2.62 15.56
N SER A 59 -16.63 -2.84 16.84
CA SER A 59 -17.56 -2.72 17.96
C SER A 59 -18.29 -1.41 17.80
N ASN A 60 -19.63 -1.41 17.92
CA ASN A 60 -20.56 -0.31 17.67
C ASN A 60 -20.20 1.00 18.40
N SER A 61 -19.12 1.67 17.99
CA SER A 61 -18.79 3.02 18.38
C SER A 61 -19.59 3.94 17.46
N SER A 62 -20.47 4.71 18.10
CA SER A 62 -21.49 5.67 17.65
C SER A 62 -20.96 6.84 16.82
N CYS A 63 -20.18 6.56 15.80
CA CYS A 63 -19.46 7.53 15.00
C CYS A 63 -19.98 7.45 13.56
N ALA A 64 -21.13 8.06 13.30
CA ALA A 64 -21.78 8.01 11.99
C ALA A 64 -20.91 8.66 10.88
N THR A 65 -19.96 9.51 11.25
CA THR A 65 -19.13 10.33 10.36
C THR A 65 -17.76 9.74 10.06
N SER A 66 -17.38 8.60 10.62
CA SER A 66 -16.08 8.01 10.34
C SER A 66 -16.02 7.33 8.98
N LEU A 67 -14.78 7.28 8.46
CA LEU A 67 -14.49 6.80 7.12
C LEU A 67 -15.04 5.39 6.88
N PRO A 68 -14.85 4.40 7.78
CA PRO A 68 -15.38 3.07 7.55
C PRO A 68 -16.91 3.05 7.42
N GLN A 69 -17.60 3.70 8.35
CA GLN A 69 -19.06 3.74 8.42
C GLN A 69 -19.63 4.46 7.19
N THR A 70 -19.06 5.62 6.81
CA THR A 70 -19.56 6.38 5.68
C THR A 70 -19.37 5.62 4.36
N VAL A 71 -18.19 5.03 4.11
CA VAL A 71 -17.96 4.23 2.90
C VAL A 71 -18.82 2.98 2.88
N HIS A 72 -18.96 2.28 4.02
CA HIS A 72 -19.79 1.08 4.12
C HIS A 72 -21.27 1.37 3.83
N SER A 73 -21.80 2.49 4.35
CA SER A 73 -23.19 2.89 4.11
C SER A 73 -23.49 3.17 2.64
N ILE A 74 -22.53 3.73 1.88
CA ILE A 74 -22.67 3.94 0.44
C ILE A 74 -22.71 2.59 -0.30
N LEU A 75 -21.83 1.66 0.08
CA LEU A 75 -21.78 0.34 -0.55
C LEU A 75 -23.00 -0.55 -0.22
N ASN A 76 -23.68 -0.31 0.91
CA ASN A 76 -24.86 -1.06 1.33
C ASN A 76 -26.17 -0.62 0.64
N ARG A 77 -26.15 0.44 -0.18
CA ARG A 77 -27.37 0.89 -0.86
C ARG A 77 -27.84 -0.16 -1.86
N SER A 78 -29.16 -0.37 -1.96
CA SER A 78 -29.76 -1.44 -2.80
C SER A 78 -29.37 -1.38 -4.28
N TYR A 79 -29.04 -0.19 -4.80
CA TYR A 79 -28.58 -0.04 -6.18
C TYR A 79 -27.08 -0.35 -6.38
N VAL A 80 -26.32 -0.54 -5.30
CA VAL A 80 -24.89 -0.86 -5.30
C VAL A 80 -24.73 -2.36 -5.07
N ALA A 81 -24.54 -3.14 -6.15
CA ALA A 81 -24.30 -4.58 -6.01
C ALA A 81 -22.90 -4.84 -5.40
N GLN A 82 -22.80 -5.00 -4.08
CA GLN A 82 -21.55 -5.04 -3.31
C GLN A 82 -20.47 -5.97 -3.87
N ARG A 83 -20.86 -7.12 -4.43
CA ARG A 83 -19.95 -8.08 -5.09
C ARG A 83 -19.21 -7.49 -6.29
N GLY A 84 -19.70 -6.41 -6.88
CA GLY A 84 -19.06 -5.72 -7.99
C GLY A 84 -18.06 -4.64 -7.55
N TRP A 85 -17.86 -4.42 -6.25
CA TRP A 85 -16.99 -3.37 -5.72
C TRP A 85 -15.81 -3.95 -4.96
N GLY A 86 -14.64 -3.35 -5.19
CA GLY A 86 -13.42 -3.54 -4.40
C GLY A 86 -12.93 -2.18 -3.94
N VAL A 87 -12.69 -2.01 -2.64
CA VAL A 87 -12.26 -0.76 -2.05
C VAL A 87 -11.19 -1.04 -1.01
N LEU A 88 -10.08 -0.30 -1.05
CA LEU A 88 -9.08 -0.30 -0.01
C LEU A 88 -8.61 1.14 0.23
N VAL A 89 -8.53 1.52 1.49
CA VAL A 89 -8.02 2.82 1.95
C VAL A 89 -7.03 2.56 3.08
N THR A 90 -5.83 3.11 2.94
CA THR A 90 -4.74 2.97 3.90
C THR A 90 -4.07 4.30 4.14
N SER A 91 -3.56 4.53 5.35
CA SER A 91 -2.56 5.59 5.56
C SER A 91 -1.34 5.32 4.68
N LEU A 92 -0.81 6.38 4.04
CA LEU A 92 0.34 6.28 3.15
C LEU A 92 1.59 5.87 3.95
N ASP A 93 1.80 6.54 5.09
CA ASP A 93 3.02 6.43 5.90
C ASP A 93 3.07 5.10 6.64
N GLN A 94 2.10 4.85 7.52
CA GLN A 94 2.08 3.71 8.43
C GLN A 94 1.52 2.43 7.76
N GLY A 95 0.68 2.57 6.74
CA GLY A 95 -0.01 1.42 6.13
C GLY A 95 -1.20 0.91 6.89
N THR A 96 -1.61 1.60 7.96
CA THR A 96 -2.83 1.32 8.70
C THR A 96 -4.02 1.29 7.75
N VAL A 97 -4.70 0.14 7.69
CA VAL A 97 -5.93 -0.03 6.91
C VAL A 97 -7.06 0.74 7.58
N LEU A 98 -7.58 1.75 6.89
CA LEU A 98 -8.71 2.56 7.36
C LEU A 98 -10.04 1.98 6.85
N TYR A 99 -10.05 1.37 5.67
CA TYR A 99 -11.23 0.69 5.15
C TYR A 99 -10.84 -0.39 4.15
N SER A 100 -11.54 -1.53 4.20
CA SER A 100 -11.35 -2.64 3.29
C SER A 100 -12.69 -3.26 2.92
N HIS A 101 -12.89 -3.50 1.62
CA HIS A 101 -14.02 -4.23 1.07
C HIS A 101 -13.56 -4.98 -0.18
N ASN A 102 -13.57 -6.32 -0.17
CA ASN A 102 -13.05 -7.15 -1.27
C ASN A 102 -11.63 -6.74 -1.72
N ALA A 103 -10.76 -6.35 -0.78
CA ALA A 103 -9.47 -5.73 -1.10
C ALA A 103 -8.49 -6.66 -1.83
N ASP A 104 -8.60 -7.97 -1.63
CA ASP A 104 -7.71 -8.97 -2.25
C ASP A 104 -8.36 -9.67 -3.47
N ARG A 105 -9.61 -9.33 -3.78
CA ARG A 105 -10.31 -9.93 -4.91
C ARG A 105 -9.84 -9.31 -6.23
N HIS A 106 -9.70 -10.14 -7.26
CA HIS A 106 -9.37 -9.68 -8.61
C HIS A 106 -10.52 -8.92 -9.29
N PHE A 107 -10.21 -7.73 -9.80
CA PHE A 107 -11.07 -6.94 -10.68
C PHE A 107 -10.33 -6.64 -11.99
N ILE A 108 -11.06 -6.49 -13.09
CA ILE A 108 -10.58 -5.76 -14.28
C ILE A 108 -10.31 -4.30 -13.88
N PRO A 109 -9.06 -3.82 -13.88
CA PRO A 109 -8.75 -2.49 -13.34
C PRO A 109 -8.87 -1.36 -14.39
N ALA A 110 -9.12 -1.70 -15.65
CA ALA A 110 -9.07 -0.77 -16.77
C ALA A 110 -7.74 0.02 -16.77
N SER A 111 -7.77 1.32 -17.10
CA SER A 111 -6.57 2.18 -17.13
C SER A 111 -5.82 2.34 -15.79
N ASN A 112 -6.30 1.82 -14.66
CA ASN A 112 -5.46 1.71 -13.46
C ASN A 112 -4.30 0.72 -13.65
N THR A 113 -4.34 -0.14 -14.68
CA THR A 113 -3.18 -0.92 -15.14
C THR A 113 -1.94 -0.05 -15.39
N LYS A 114 -2.14 1.21 -15.82
CA LYS A 114 -1.05 2.16 -16.07
C LYS A 114 -0.28 2.53 -14.81
N ILE A 115 -0.89 2.42 -13.61
CA ILE A 115 -0.16 2.57 -12.34
C ILE A 115 0.96 1.53 -12.27
N LEU A 116 0.65 0.26 -12.57
CA LEU A 116 1.63 -0.84 -12.57
C LEU A 116 2.71 -0.60 -13.63
N THR A 117 2.32 -0.26 -14.85
CA THR A 117 3.26 -0.02 -15.97
C THR A 117 4.19 1.15 -15.71
N THR A 118 3.66 2.29 -15.26
CA THR A 118 4.45 3.51 -15.07
C THR A 118 5.33 3.43 -13.82
N ALA A 119 4.86 2.80 -12.74
CA ALA A 119 5.67 2.52 -11.56
C ALA A 119 6.87 1.62 -11.92
N ALA A 120 6.61 0.49 -12.58
CA ALA A 120 7.68 -0.42 -13.00
C ALA A 120 8.67 0.25 -13.97
N ALA A 121 8.20 1.09 -14.89
CA ALA A 121 9.09 1.80 -15.81
C ALA A 121 10.02 2.77 -15.08
N LEU A 122 9.50 3.56 -14.14
CA LEU A 122 10.32 4.47 -13.33
C LEU A 122 11.34 3.70 -12.48
N GLN A 123 10.93 2.59 -11.86
CA GLN A 123 11.84 1.74 -11.10
C GLN A 123 12.89 1.05 -11.98
N SER A 124 12.56 0.75 -13.23
CA SER A 124 13.48 0.05 -14.13
C SER A 124 14.50 0.97 -14.81
N LEU A 125 14.12 2.18 -15.17
CA LEU A 125 14.93 3.06 -16.03
C LEU A 125 15.28 4.40 -15.38
N GLY A 126 14.51 4.84 -14.38
CA GLY A 126 14.61 6.17 -13.80
C GLY A 126 13.95 7.27 -14.66
N PRO A 127 13.58 8.41 -14.05
CA PRO A 127 12.78 9.45 -14.69
C PRO A 127 13.52 10.17 -15.83
N SER A 128 14.84 10.27 -15.76
CA SER A 128 15.68 10.96 -16.75
C SER A 128 16.06 10.09 -17.94
N PHE A 129 15.64 8.82 -17.98
CA PHE A 129 15.98 7.92 -19.07
C PHE A 129 15.49 8.49 -20.43
N PRO A 130 16.36 8.55 -21.46
CA PRO A 130 15.98 9.12 -22.74
C PRO A 130 14.99 8.23 -23.49
N MET A 131 13.80 8.78 -23.79
CA MET A 131 12.73 8.13 -24.55
C MET A 131 12.51 8.86 -25.88
N GLY A 132 13.56 8.87 -26.71
CA GLY A 132 13.65 9.72 -27.90
C GLY A 132 14.12 11.12 -27.51
N SER A 133 13.39 12.15 -27.94
CA SER A 133 13.70 13.56 -27.60
C SER A 133 13.23 14.00 -26.21
N LYS A 134 12.50 13.15 -25.49
CA LYS A 134 11.89 13.46 -24.19
C LYS A 134 12.32 12.45 -23.13
N PRO A 135 12.47 12.84 -21.86
CA PRO A 135 12.76 11.90 -20.78
C PRO A 135 11.54 11.01 -20.46
N LEU A 136 11.78 9.88 -19.79
CA LEU A 136 10.73 8.96 -19.35
C LEU A 136 9.69 9.65 -18.47
N SER A 137 10.09 10.62 -17.64
CA SER A 137 9.19 11.40 -16.80
C SER A 137 8.04 12.07 -17.59
N GLU A 138 8.34 12.59 -18.78
CA GLU A 138 7.32 13.24 -19.63
C GLU A 138 6.39 12.22 -20.29
N TRP A 139 6.92 11.05 -20.65
CA TRP A 139 6.11 9.92 -21.12
C TRP A 139 5.16 9.43 -20.03
N VAL A 140 5.65 9.24 -18.80
CA VAL A 140 4.84 8.83 -17.65
C VAL A 140 3.77 9.85 -17.34
N ASN A 141 4.10 11.16 -17.37
CA ASN A 141 3.11 12.23 -17.25
C ASN A 141 2.03 12.15 -18.34
N THR A 142 2.42 11.99 -19.60
CA THR A 142 1.48 11.86 -20.72
C THR A 142 0.55 10.66 -20.56
N ILE A 143 1.11 9.50 -20.17
CA ILE A 143 0.37 8.26 -19.94
C ILE A 143 -0.64 8.41 -18.82
N ASN A 144 -0.26 8.98 -17.68
CA ASN A 144 -1.14 9.06 -16.53
C ASN A 144 -2.14 10.21 -16.62
N THR A 145 -1.71 11.42 -16.99
CA THR A 145 -2.54 12.63 -17.12
C THR A 145 -3.63 12.45 -18.17
N TYR A 146 -3.27 11.99 -19.37
CA TYR A 146 -4.21 11.86 -20.50
C TYR A 146 -4.73 10.43 -20.69
N SER A 147 -4.29 9.49 -19.86
CA SER A 147 -4.64 8.08 -19.99
C SER A 147 -4.26 7.48 -21.35
N ASN A 148 -3.14 7.91 -21.95
CA ASN A 148 -2.75 7.52 -23.31
C ASN A 148 -2.44 6.01 -23.41
N ASN A 149 -3.27 5.29 -24.18
CA ASN A 149 -3.16 3.84 -24.31
C ASN A 149 -1.94 3.42 -25.15
N ARG A 150 -1.74 4.08 -26.30
CA ARG A 150 -0.64 3.75 -27.22
C ARG A 150 0.71 3.89 -26.54
N SER A 151 0.91 4.99 -25.80
CA SER A 151 2.15 5.23 -25.04
C SER A 151 2.33 4.22 -23.91
N ALA A 152 1.26 3.80 -23.23
CA ALA A 152 1.35 2.80 -22.16
C ALA A 152 1.74 1.41 -22.69
N ASP A 153 1.14 0.97 -23.80
CA ASP A 153 1.47 -0.32 -24.40
C ASP A 153 2.87 -0.32 -25.02
N PHE A 154 3.26 0.80 -25.62
CA PHE A 154 4.65 1.01 -26.06
C PHE A 154 5.63 0.94 -24.88
N LEU A 155 5.34 1.65 -23.79
CA LEU A 155 6.20 1.68 -22.62
C LEU A 155 6.36 0.28 -22.00
N LEU A 156 5.27 -0.49 -21.90
CA LEU A 156 5.34 -1.88 -21.43
C LEU A 156 6.32 -2.71 -22.27
N ARG A 157 6.24 -2.64 -23.61
CA ARG A 157 7.19 -3.35 -24.47
C ARG A 157 8.62 -2.83 -24.30
N LYS A 158 8.79 -1.51 -24.22
CA LYS A 158 10.09 -0.85 -24.10
C LYS A 158 10.85 -1.27 -22.85
N ILE A 159 10.16 -1.50 -21.73
CA ILE A 159 10.79 -1.92 -20.47
C ILE A 159 11.05 -3.43 -20.38
N GLY A 160 10.74 -4.23 -21.41
CA GLY A 160 10.91 -5.69 -21.38
C GLY A 160 9.64 -6.47 -21.00
N GLY A 161 8.47 -5.84 -21.07
CA GLY A 161 7.18 -6.50 -20.91
C GLY A 161 6.80 -6.83 -19.47
N GLN A 162 5.90 -7.80 -19.34
CA GLN A 162 5.28 -8.20 -18.08
C GLN A 162 6.30 -8.73 -17.08
N GLN A 163 7.38 -9.36 -17.55
CA GLN A 163 8.41 -9.90 -16.67
C GLN A 163 9.12 -8.78 -15.90
N THR A 164 9.48 -7.69 -16.58
CA THR A 164 10.07 -6.51 -15.91
C THR A 164 9.09 -5.90 -14.92
N VAL A 165 7.80 -5.82 -15.27
CA VAL A 165 6.78 -5.34 -14.32
C VAL A 165 6.73 -6.23 -13.09
N ARG A 166 6.66 -7.55 -13.25
CA ARG A 166 6.69 -8.51 -12.12
C ARG A 166 7.93 -8.33 -11.25
N ASN A 167 9.11 -8.26 -11.85
CA ASN A 167 10.37 -8.14 -11.12
C ASN A 167 10.46 -6.83 -10.34
N ARG A 168 10.09 -5.69 -10.96
CA ARG A 168 10.17 -4.37 -10.33
C ARG A 168 9.11 -4.16 -9.27
N LEU A 169 7.88 -4.60 -9.51
CA LEU A 169 6.82 -4.46 -8.51
C LEU A 169 7.07 -5.34 -7.27
N LEU A 170 7.56 -6.57 -7.46
CA LEU A 170 7.93 -7.43 -6.33
C LEU A 170 9.18 -6.91 -5.61
N GLY A 171 10.28 -6.73 -6.35
CA GLY A 171 11.58 -6.42 -5.76
C GLY A 171 11.66 -5.03 -5.14
N ASP A 172 11.04 -4.02 -5.77
CA ASP A 172 11.20 -2.63 -5.35
C ASP A 172 10.00 -2.10 -4.56
N LEU A 173 8.79 -2.66 -4.78
CA LEU A 173 7.53 -2.13 -4.22
C LEU A 173 6.76 -3.12 -3.33
N GLY A 174 7.22 -4.38 -3.21
CA GLY A 174 6.59 -5.40 -2.37
C GLY A 174 5.23 -5.90 -2.86
N VAL A 175 4.93 -5.80 -4.16
CA VAL A 175 3.67 -6.29 -4.75
C VAL A 175 3.79 -7.78 -5.06
N ASP A 176 2.92 -8.59 -4.46
CA ASP A 176 2.83 -10.01 -4.76
C ASP A 176 2.39 -10.27 -6.22
N PRO A 177 3.20 -10.96 -7.04
CA PRO A 177 2.86 -11.31 -8.42
C PRO A 177 1.66 -12.24 -8.59
N SER A 178 1.14 -12.84 -7.52
CA SER A 178 -0.08 -13.67 -7.52
C SER A 178 -1.37 -12.82 -7.51
N GLN A 179 -1.28 -11.57 -7.06
CA GLN A 179 -2.41 -10.66 -6.82
C GLN A 179 -2.80 -9.82 -8.04
N TYR A 180 -2.14 -10.05 -9.18
CA TYR A 180 -2.48 -9.39 -10.43
C TYR A 180 -2.04 -10.19 -11.66
N ARG A 181 -2.70 -9.90 -12.78
CA ARG A 181 -2.32 -10.34 -14.11
C ARG A 181 -2.34 -9.14 -15.04
N GLN A 182 -1.20 -8.80 -15.63
CA GLN A 182 -1.11 -7.75 -16.63
C GLN A 182 -0.97 -8.36 -18.02
N LYS A 183 -1.97 -8.17 -18.89
CA LYS A 183 -1.95 -8.59 -20.28
C LYS A 183 -1.41 -7.49 -21.20
N ASP A 184 -1.79 -6.23 -20.96
CA ASP A 184 -1.30 -5.06 -21.69
C ASP A 184 -0.93 -3.93 -20.73
N GLY A 185 -0.32 -2.84 -21.22
CA GLY A 185 0.10 -1.72 -20.38
C GLY A 185 -1.01 -0.68 -20.19
N SER A 186 -1.91 -0.61 -21.17
CA SER A 186 -2.98 0.38 -21.20
C SER A 186 -4.17 0.02 -20.32
N GLY A 187 -4.43 -1.25 -20.07
CA GLY A 187 -5.63 -1.70 -19.36
C GLY A 187 -6.85 -1.90 -20.27
N LEU A 188 -6.69 -2.00 -21.59
CA LEU A 188 -7.79 -2.25 -22.52
C LEU A 188 -8.24 -3.71 -22.51
N SER A 189 -7.32 -4.63 -22.26
CA SER A 189 -7.61 -6.05 -22.17
C SER A 189 -8.44 -6.37 -20.92
N ARG A 190 -9.53 -7.10 -21.12
CA ARG A 190 -10.34 -7.68 -20.03
C ARG A 190 -9.62 -8.81 -19.29
N TYR A 191 -8.49 -9.29 -19.81
CA TYR A 191 -7.65 -10.26 -19.12
C TYR A 191 -6.71 -9.62 -18.11
N ASN A 192 -6.61 -8.28 -18.08
CA ASN A 192 -5.97 -7.58 -16.97
C ASN A 192 -6.79 -7.81 -15.69
N LEU A 193 -6.13 -8.21 -14.62
CA LEU A 193 -6.71 -8.38 -13.29
C LEU A 193 -5.78 -7.72 -12.28
N ALA A 194 -6.35 -7.01 -11.31
CA ALA A 194 -5.64 -6.52 -10.13
C ALA A 194 -6.63 -6.39 -8.97
N SER A 195 -6.16 -6.64 -7.76
CA SER A 195 -6.91 -6.34 -6.55
C SER A 195 -6.72 -4.88 -6.11
N PRO A 196 -7.65 -4.30 -5.33
CA PRO A 196 -7.40 -3.03 -4.64
C PRO A 196 -6.09 -3.03 -3.84
N ALA A 197 -5.76 -4.15 -3.18
CA ALA A 197 -4.50 -4.35 -2.45
C ALA A 197 -3.27 -4.21 -3.36
N THR A 198 -3.27 -4.79 -4.56
CA THR A 198 -2.19 -4.62 -5.54
C THR A 198 -1.97 -3.14 -5.87
N LEU A 199 -3.04 -2.41 -6.16
CA LEU A 199 -2.93 -0.99 -6.56
C LEU A 199 -2.48 -0.11 -5.39
N VAL A 200 -3.03 -0.30 -4.20
CA VAL A 200 -2.62 0.44 -2.99
C VAL A 200 -1.18 0.13 -2.61
N THR A 201 -0.77 -1.14 -2.68
CA THR A 201 0.63 -1.54 -2.41
C THR A 201 1.58 -0.89 -3.40
N THR A 202 1.22 -0.86 -4.69
CA THR A 202 2.01 -0.15 -5.72
C THR A 202 2.15 1.34 -5.40
N LEU A 203 1.03 2.00 -5.05
CA LEU A 203 1.01 3.43 -4.71
C LEU A 203 1.87 3.73 -3.47
N ARG A 204 1.70 2.96 -2.39
CA ARG A 204 2.51 3.09 -1.17
C ARG A 204 3.97 2.76 -1.38
N GLY A 205 4.28 1.76 -2.20
CA GLY A 205 5.65 1.45 -2.59
C GLY A 205 6.31 2.65 -3.26
N MET A 206 5.64 3.26 -4.23
CA MET A 206 6.16 4.43 -4.95
C MET A 206 6.42 5.63 -4.05
N SER A 207 5.68 5.82 -2.94
CA SER A 207 5.94 6.91 -2.00
C SER A 207 7.21 6.76 -1.17
N ARG A 208 7.85 5.59 -1.26
CA ARG A 208 9.08 5.27 -0.54
C ARG A 208 10.29 5.19 -1.46
N THR A 209 10.11 5.46 -2.76
CA THR A 209 11.22 5.41 -3.72
C THR A 209 11.68 6.83 -4.11
N PRO A 210 12.93 6.98 -4.60
CA PRO A 210 13.41 8.26 -5.15
C PRO A 210 12.56 8.79 -6.31
N ASN A 211 11.76 7.91 -6.96
CA ASN A 211 10.91 8.25 -8.08
C ASN A 211 9.52 8.80 -7.66
N TRP A 212 9.27 8.91 -6.35
CA TRP A 212 8.01 9.38 -5.78
C TRP A 212 7.51 10.65 -6.45
N SER A 213 8.35 11.69 -6.50
CA SER A 213 7.93 13.00 -6.99
C SER A 213 7.46 12.93 -8.45
N THR A 214 8.22 12.26 -9.34
CA THR A 214 7.81 12.10 -10.74
C THR A 214 6.50 11.31 -10.86
N PHE A 215 6.37 10.22 -10.11
CA PHE A 215 5.17 9.39 -10.16
C PHE A 215 3.94 10.13 -9.62
N TYR A 216 4.03 10.74 -8.45
CA TYR A 216 2.96 11.50 -7.79
C TYR A 216 2.46 12.64 -8.69
N HIS A 217 3.37 13.42 -9.26
CA HIS A 217 3.00 14.56 -10.12
C HIS A 217 2.49 14.13 -11.50
N SER A 218 2.76 12.91 -11.96
CA SER A 218 2.19 12.37 -13.20
C SER A 218 0.70 12.06 -13.12
N LEU A 219 0.15 11.90 -11.91
CA LEU A 219 -1.25 11.58 -11.71
C LEU A 219 -2.12 12.85 -11.84
N PRO A 220 -3.26 12.79 -12.57
CA PRO A 220 -4.20 13.91 -12.67
C PRO A 220 -4.66 14.41 -11.29
N SER A 221 -4.78 15.74 -11.15
CA SER A 221 -5.28 16.41 -9.95
C SER A 221 -6.79 16.70 -10.08
N ALA A 222 -7.54 16.45 -9.01
CA ALA A 222 -8.98 16.70 -8.93
C ALA A 222 -9.32 18.16 -9.24
N GLY A 223 -10.31 18.36 -10.13
CA GLY A 223 -10.74 19.68 -10.58
C GLY A 223 -9.71 20.47 -11.40
N GLU A 224 -8.53 19.93 -11.68
CA GLU A 224 -7.40 20.71 -12.20
C GLU A 224 -6.84 20.17 -13.51
N SER A 225 -6.53 18.88 -13.60
CA SER A 225 -5.77 18.36 -14.74
C SER A 225 -6.27 17.02 -15.28
N GLY A 226 -5.89 16.75 -16.52
CA GLY A 226 -6.11 15.46 -17.18
C GLY A 226 -7.58 15.00 -17.18
N THR A 227 -7.76 13.72 -16.86
CA THR A 227 -9.09 13.08 -16.77
C THR A 227 -9.90 13.51 -15.55
N LEU A 228 -9.31 14.24 -14.60
CA LEU A 228 -9.98 14.76 -13.41
C LEU A 228 -10.26 16.27 -13.45
N ARG A 229 -9.87 16.99 -14.51
CA ARG A 229 -10.02 18.45 -14.62
C ARG A 229 -11.43 18.99 -14.31
N ASN A 230 -12.47 18.20 -14.59
CA ASN A 230 -13.87 18.57 -14.38
C ASN A 230 -14.58 17.70 -13.33
N ARG A 231 -13.84 16.90 -12.55
CA ARG A 231 -14.38 15.90 -11.62
C ARG A 231 -13.78 16.13 -10.22
N LEU A 232 -14.54 15.87 -9.17
CA LEU A 232 -14.10 16.08 -7.76
C LEU A 232 -13.62 17.52 -7.46
N LYS A 233 -14.24 18.54 -8.08
CA LYS A 233 -13.88 19.96 -7.88
C LYS A 233 -13.85 20.42 -6.41
N PRO A 234 -14.70 19.92 -5.49
CA PRO A 234 -14.58 20.27 -4.07
C PRO A 234 -13.28 19.79 -3.40
N LEU A 235 -12.52 18.90 -4.05
CA LEU A 235 -11.30 18.29 -3.54
C LEU A 235 -10.05 18.74 -4.32
N ARG A 236 -10.08 19.93 -4.92
CA ARG A 236 -8.91 20.53 -5.60
C ARG A 236 -7.70 20.56 -4.66
N GLY A 237 -6.53 20.22 -5.20
CA GLY A 237 -5.30 20.09 -4.43
C GLY A 237 -5.22 18.90 -3.47
N GLN A 238 -6.34 18.23 -3.15
CA GLN A 238 -6.36 17.12 -2.19
C GLN A 238 -6.21 15.76 -2.84
N VAL A 239 -6.76 15.56 -4.04
CA VAL A 239 -6.78 14.24 -4.70
C VAL A 239 -5.94 14.24 -5.98
N ARG A 240 -5.02 13.29 -6.07
CA ARG A 240 -4.33 12.93 -7.32
C ARG A 240 -4.55 11.46 -7.61
N ALA A 241 -5.17 11.14 -8.75
CA ALA A 241 -5.57 9.77 -9.01
C ALA A 241 -5.67 9.42 -10.50
N LYS A 242 -5.41 8.15 -10.80
CA LYS A 242 -5.63 7.58 -12.12
C LYS A 242 -7.09 7.12 -12.25
N THR A 243 -7.74 7.53 -13.32
CA THR A 243 -9.06 7.03 -13.72
C THR A 243 -8.97 5.79 -14.61
N GLY A 244 -9.96 4.91 -14.52
CA GLY A 244 -10.16 3.75 -15.39
C GLY A 244 -11.60 3.62 -15.89
N THR A 245 -11.75 3.30 -17.19
CA THR A 245 -13.04 3.20 -17.87
C THR A 245 -13.02 2.07 -18.90
N LEU A 246 -13.92 1.09 -18.76
CA LEU A 246 -14.34 0.17 -19.83
C LEU A 246 -15.86 -0.02 -19.75
N ARG A 247 -16.48 -0.72 -20.71
CA ARG A 247 -17.90 -1.10 -20.60
C ARG A 247 -18.10 -1.98 -19.37
N GLY A 248 -18.95 -1.52 -18.45
CA GLY A 248 -19.24 -2.19 -17.17
C GLY A 248 -18.13 -2.09 -16.12
N VAL A 249 -17.11 -1.24 -16.33
CA VAL A 249 -15.99 -1.08 -15.40
C VAL A 249 -15.70 0.39 -15.15
N ARG A 250 -15.61 0.79 -13.88
CA ARG A 250 -15.05 2.09 -13.47
C ARG A 250 -14.02 1.87 -12.37
N ALA A 251 -12.98 2.67 -12.40
CA ALA A 251 -11.90 2.59 -11.42
C ALA A 251 -11.33 3.98 -11.12
N LEU A 252 -10.89 4.17 -9.88
CA LEU A 252 -10.15 5.34 -9.43
C LEU A 252 -9.16 4.90 -8.36
N SER A 253 -7.88 5.20 -8.52
CA SER A 253 -6.87 4.86 -7.52
C SER A 253 -5.79 5.93 -7.50
N GLY A 254 -5.31 6.27 -6.30
CA GLY A 254 -4.34 7.34 -6.12
C GLY A 254 -4.18 7.75 -4.67
N TYR A 255 -3.89 9.03 -4.48
CA TYR A 255 -3.61 9.64 -3.19
C TYR A 255 -4.66 10.67 -2.82
N LEU A 256 -4.93 10.78 -1.52
CA LEU A 256 -5.80 11.78 -0.92
C LEU A 256 -5.06 12.41 0.28
N GLN A 257 -4.87 13.72 0.24
CA GLN A 257 -4.39 14.48 1.39
C GLN A 257 -5.55 14.70 2.34
N HIS A 258 -5.54 13.99 3.48
CA HIS A 258 -6.57 14.11 4.49
C HIS A 258 -6.07 14.98 5.66
N PRO A 259 -6.87 15.94 6.17
CA PRO A 259 -6.46 16.79 7.28
C PRO A 259 -6.22 15.99 8.57
N ASP A 260 -7.13 15.07 8.91
CA ASP A 260 -7.06 14.33 10.19
C ASP A 260 -6.29 13.00 10.12
N TYR A 261 -6.44 12.22 9.04
CA TYR A 261 -5.75 10.92 8.88
C TYR A 261 -4.37 11.03 8.22
N GLY A 262 -3.94 12.23 7.82
CA GLY A 262 -2.71 12.43 7.03
C GLY A 262 -2.85 11.95 5.58
N PRO A 263 -1.72 11.79 4.84
CA PRO A 263 -1.76 11.34 3.47
C PRO A 263 -2.28 9.89 3.37
N LEU A 264 -3.22 9.65 2.45
CA LEU A 264 -3.85 8.35 2.22
C LEU A 264 -3.53 7.82 0.82
N ALA A 265 -3.37 6.50 0.72
CA ALA A 265 -3.44 5.76 -0.55
C ALA A 265 -4.77 5.02 -0.63
N PHE A 266 -5.39 5.01 -1.82
CA PHE A 266 -6.67 4.34 -2.01
C PHE A 266 -6.82 3.69 -3.39
N SER A 267 -7.68 2.67 -3.44
CA SER A 267 -8.16 2.07 -4.68
C SER A 267 -9.65 1.76 -4.58
N ILE A 268 -10.42 2.18 -5.59
CA ILE A 268 -11.85 1.91 -5.72
C ILE A 268 -12.08 1.34 -7.13
N LEU A 269 -12.50 0.08 -7.21
CA LEU A 269 -12.74 -0.68 -8.43
C LEU A 269 -14.20 -1.13 -8.47
N ALA A 270 -14.88 -0.92 -9.60
CA ALA A 270 -16.27 -1.28 -9.81
C ALA A 270 -16.45 -2.04 -11.13
N ASN A 271 -16.77 -3.33 -11.07
CA ASN A 271 -17.07 -4.20 -12.21
C ASN A 271 -18.55 -4.59 -12.20
N GLN A 272 -19.38 -3.78 -12.84
CA GLN A 272 -20.83 -3.97 -12.91
C GLN A 272 -21.33 -3.66 -14.32
N SER A 273 -21.53 -4.69 -15.13
CA SER A 273 -22.08 -4.55 -16.49
C SER A 273 -23.56 -4.17 -16.53
N SER A 274 -24.31 -4.45 -15.46
CA SER A 274 -25.75 -4.17 -15.33
C SER A 274 -26.08 -2.75 -14.86
N ARG A 275 -25.09 -1.93 -14.51
CA ARG A 275 -25.29 -0.54 -14.09
C ARG A 275 -24.73 0.43 -15.11
N SER A 276 -25.34 1.60 -15.21
CA SER A 276 -24.84 2.66 -16.08
C SER A 276 -23.49 3.18 -15.57
N GLY A 277 -22.61 3.55 -16.51
CA GLY A 277 -21.30 4.09 -16.15
C GLY A 277 -21.36 5.37 -15.33
N SER A 278 -22.42 6.18 -15.49
CA SER A 278 -22.63 7.41 -14.70
C SER A 278 -23.01 7.13 -13.25
N VAL A 279 -23.75 6.06 -12.97
CA VAL A 279 -24.02 5.61 -11.59
C VAL A 279 -22.70 5.20 -10.94
N LEU A 280 -21.90 4.36 -11.60
CA LEU A 280 -20.61 3.92 -11.05
C LEU A 280 -19.65 5.09 -10.78
N VAL A 281 -19.56 6.06 -11.71
CA VAL A 281 -18.73 7.27 -11.52
C VAL A 281 -19.22 8.09 -10.34
N ARG A 282 -20.53 8.35 -10.23
CA ARG A 282 -21.10 9.12 -9.10
C ARG A 282 -20.85 8.43 -7.76
N THR A 283 -21.02 7.12 -7.69
CA THR A 283 -20.76 6.36 -6.46
C THR A 283 -19.28 6.39 -6.09
N ILE A 284 -18.35 6.26 -7.04
CA ILE A 284 -16.91 6.45 -6.77
C ILE A 284 -16.65 7.87 -6.24
N ASP A 285 -17.22 8.89 -6.86
CA ASP A 285 -17.00 10.28 -6.45
C ASP A 285 -17.55 10.56 -5.06
N GLU A 286 -18.73 10.03 -4.76
CA GLU A 286 -19.32 10.13 -3.44
C GLU A 286 -18.47 9.46 -2.37
N ILE A 287 -17.91 8.27 -2.65
CA ILE A 287 -16.98 7.59 -1.74
C ILE A 287 -15.77 8.49 -1.47
N VAL A 288 -15.13 9.06 -2.50
CA VAL A 288 -13.93 9.89 -2.32
C VAL A 288 -14.24 11.19 -1.58
N VAL A 289 -15.37 11.86 -1.88
CA VAL A 289 -15.79 13.08 -1.16
C VAL A 289 -16.07 12.80 0.31
N ASN A 290 -16.71 11.67 0.61
CA ASN A 290 -16.96 11.29 2.00
C ASN A 290 -15.66 10.88 2.71
N MET A 291 -14.79 10.12 2.06
CA MET A 291 -13.46 9.80 2.59
C MET A 291 -12.68 11.05 2.99
N ALA A 292 -12.73 12.13 2.20
CA ALA A 292 -12.03 13.38 2.47
C ALA A 292 -12.66 14.24 3.59
N ARG A 293 -13.91 13.95 3.96
CA ARG A 293 -14.69 14.70 4.96
C ARG A 293 -14.85 13.94 6.28
N SER A 294 -14.66 12.63 6.27
CA SER A 294 -14.80 11.79 7.45
C SER A 294 -13.72 12.10 8.49
N ARG A 295 -14.05 11.94 9.77
CA ARG A 295 -13.09 12.16 10.88
C ARG A 295 -12.80 10.87 11.64
N PRO A 296 -11.65 10.76 12.33
CA PRO A 296 -11.41 9.68 13.28
C PRO A 296 -12.43 9.70 14.42
N CYS A 297 -12.88 8.52 14.85
CA CYS A 297 -13.69 8.42 16.06
C CYS A 297 -12.80 8.64 17.29
N GLY A 298 -13.22 9.52 18.20
CA GLY A 298 -12.45 9.88 19.39
C GLY A 298 -11.85 11.28 19.38
N TYR A 299 -12.03 12.07 18.30
CA TYR A 299 -11.81 13.52 18.37
C TYR A 299 -13.04 14.18 19.02
N GLY A 300 -13.09 14.09 20.35
CA GLY A 300 -14.08 14.77 21.16
C GLY A 300 -14.05 16.27 20.92
N SER A 301 -15.23 16.85 20.91
CA SER A 301 -15.50 18.28 21.11
C SER A 301 -14.55 18.88 22.14
N THR A 302 -13.57 19.68 21.70
CA THR A 302 -13.19 20.83 22.50
C THR A 302 -14.33 21.83 22.35
N SER A 303 -15.24 21.80 23.32
CA SER A 303 -16.19 22.89 23.55
C SER A 303 -15.39 24.19 23.64
N LEU A 304 -15.72 25.14 22.77
CA LEU A 304 -15.47 26.56 23.02
C LEU A 304 -16.72 27.14 23.68
#